data_AF-A0A7C9TV10-F1
#
_entry.id   AF-A0A7C9TV10-F1
#
_cell.length_a   1.000
_cell.length_b   1.000
_cell.length_c   1.000
_cell.angle_alpha   90.00
_cell.angle_beta   90.00
_cell.angle_gamma   90.00
#
_symmetry.space_group_name_H-M   'P 1'
#
loop_
_entity.id
_entity.type
_entity.pdbx_description
1 polymer ?
#
loop_
_entity_poly.entity_id
_entity_poly.type
_entity_poly.pdbx_seq_one_letter_code
_entity_poly.pdbx_strand_id
1 'polypeptide(L)'
;MLSLEKTDLSQLDREGALSPLPLKRPLLTIGHGTRDEQGRQRFLDFSAAYQALDPSRPVVPCFLELTGPTIQEGIEQCVAQGYREFSVLAILLFAARHNKFDVTNELDRARERYPELKFHYGRPFGVAPEILDLWRSRLEQLDGPRFNPEQIPRSQTVLLFVGRGSSDPDANGDTYKMARMLWEGSGYQTVETCFIGITHPRLEEGFRRARLYQPKRIIVLPYFLFTGVLVKKIFRVAAEQEEQYPDVSIACLPEMDIQPQLLDLLRQREIETQVGQVQMNCEMCKFRLAALESGDAHNGHSHGHSHGHSHGHSHGHSHGHSHGHSHGHSHGHNGHSHGHSHGHEHSHAAEDPYANPEQYHQRIWQAP
;
A
#
# COMPACT_ATOMS: atom_id res chain seq x y z
N MET A 1 -3.36 -24.39 5.07
CA MET A 1 -3.70 -23.00 5.45
C MET A 1 -4.18 -22.98 6.89
N LEU A 2 -3.61 -22.14 7.74
CA LEU A 2 -4.06 -22.03 9.13
C LEU A 2 -5.29 -21.10 9.21
N SER A 3 -6.36 -21.57 9.84
CA SER A 3 -7.44 -20.71 10.31
C SER A 3 -7.16 -20.32 11.75
N LEU A 4 -6.64 -19.11 11.95
CA LEU A 4 -6.57 -18.51 13.27
C LEU A 4 -7.99 -18.17 13.77
N GLU A 5 -8.12 -17.95 15.07
CA GLU A 5 -9.39 -17.49 15.64
C GLU A 5 -9.81 -16.16 15.00
N LYS A 6 -11.10 -16.03 14.68
CA LYS A 6 -11.62 -14.78 14.15
C LYS A 6 -11.51 -13.71 15.23
N THR A 7 -10.85 -12.61 14.89
CA THR A 7 -10.71 -11.49 15.80
C THR A 7 -12.07 -10.88 16.11
N ASP A 8 -12.40 -10.77 17.40
CA ASP A 8 -13.62 -10.13 17.87
C ASP A 8 -13.46 -8.61 17.83
N LEU A 9 -14.09 -7.97 16.84
CA LEU A 9 -14.08 -6.52 16.68
C LEU A 9 -14.96 -5.80 17.71
N SER A 10 -15.80 -6.51 18.48
CA SER A 10 -16.66 -5.90 19.51
C SER A 10 -15.87 -5.26 20.66
N GLN A 11 -14.59 -5.62 20.80
CA GLN A 11 -13.69 -4.95 21.75
C GLN A 11 -13.43 -3.49 21.38
N LEU A 12 -13.54 -3.13 20.09
CA LEU A 12 -13.46 -1.75 19.60
C LEU A 12 -14.80 -1.00 19.65
N ASP A 13 -15.93 -1.71 19.75
CA ASP A 13 -17.28 -1.11 19.82
C ASP A 13 -17.61 -0.52 21.20
N ARG A 14 -16.73 -0.69 22.20
CA ARG A 14 -16.91 -0.09 23.52
C ARG A 14 -16.61 1.42 23.46
N GLU A 15 -17.52 2.25 23.97
CA GLU A 15 -17.35 3.70 24.06
C GLU A 15 -15.95 4.05 24.62
N GLY A 16 -15.13 4.71 23.80
CA GLY A 16 -13.75 5.13 24.15
C GLY A 16 -12.61 4.31 23.56
N ALA A 17 -12.86 3.33 22.68
CA ALA A 17 -11.78 2.51 22.09
C ALA A 17 -10.83 3.29 21.16
N LEU A 18 -11.35 4.25 20.37
CA LEU A 18 -10.55 5.08 19.49
C LEU A 18 -10.33 6.48 20.08
N SER A 19 -9.13 7.01 19.87
CA SER A 19 -8.85 8.42 20.16
C SER A 19 -9.81 9.32 19.36
N PRO A 20 -10.39 10.37 19.96
CA PRO A 20 -11.35 11.24 19.28
C PRO A 20 -10.70 12.00 18.12
N LEU A 21 -11.45 12.22 17.04
CA LEU A 21 -10.96 13.01 15.91
C LEU A 21 -10.99 14.52 16.24
N PRO A 22 -9.88 15.26 16.00
CA PRO A 22 -9.86 16.70 16.12
C PRO A 22 -10.85 17.42 15.18
N LEU A 23 -11.06 16.87 13.98
CA LEU A 23 -11.86 17.47 12.91
C LEU A 23 -12.81 16.43 12.30
N LYS A 24 -14.00 16.88 11.90
CA LYS A 24 -14.99 16.06 11.16
C LYS A 24 -14.78 16.16 9.64
N ARG A 25 -13.52 16.00 9.22
CA ARG A 25 -13.11 16.10 7.81
C ARG A 25 -13.27 14.74 7.12
N PRO A 26 -13.90 14.65 5.93
CA PRO A 26 -13.94 13.42 5.15
C PRO A 26 -12.58 12.75 5.03
N LEU A 27 -12.58 11.43 5.14
CA LEU A 27 -11.39 10.62 4.93
C LEU A 27 -11.52 9.84 3.62
N LEU A 28 -10.62 10.10 2.67
CA LEU A 28 -10.41 9.23 1.51
C LEU A 28 -9.38 8.16 1.90
N THR A 29 -9.81 6.90 1.96
CA THR A 29 -8.90 5.75 2.11
C THR A 29 -8.52 5.22 0.74
N ILE A 30 -7.24 5.21 0.39
CA ILE A 30 -6.78 4.85 -0.94
C ILE A 30 -6.08 3.49 -0.89
N GLY A 31 -6.72 2.49 -1.49
CA GLY A 31 -6.10 1.21 -1.81
C GLY A 31 -5.34 1.29 -3.14
N HIS A 32 -4.34 0.44 -3.32
CA HIS A 32 -3.69 0.31 -4.64
C HIS A 32 -4.66 -0.22 -5.71
N GLY A 33 -5.57 -1.10 -5.31
CA GLY A 33 -6.47 -1.82 -6.20
C GLY A 33 -5.96 -3.20 -6.58
N THR A 34 -6.88 -4.07 -6.95
CA THR A 34 -6.63 -5.47 -7.27
C THR A 34 -7.68 -5.95 -8.27
N ARG A 35 -7.30 -6.89 -9.13
CA ARG A 35 -8.24 -7.62 -10.01
C ARG A 35 -8.99 -8.73 -9.28
N ASP A 36 -8.56 -9.06 -8.06
CA ASP A 36 -9.22 -10.07 -7.24
C ASP A 36 -10.41 -9.46 -6.50
N GLU A 37 -11.62 -9.91 -6.83
CA GLU A 37 -12.86 -9.37 -6.25
C GLU A 37 -12.92 -9.52 -4.73
N GLN A 38 -12.39 -10.62 -4.19
CA GLN A 38 -12.35 -10.85 -2.76
C GLN A 38 -11.42 -9.84 -2.07
N GLY A 39 -10.20 -9.66 -2.59
CA GLY A 39 -9.26 -8.65 -2.10
C GLY A 39 -9.82 -7.23 -2.16
N ARG A 40 -10.52 -6.90 -3.26
CA ARG A 40 -11.25 -5.62 -3.39
C ARG A 40 -12.30 -5.49 -2.29
N GLN A 41 -13.14 -6.50 -2.10
CA GLN A 41 -14.20 -6.47 -1.09
C GLN A 41 -13.63 -6.33 0.32
N ARG A 42 -12.52 -7.02 0.66
CA ARG A 42 -11.90 -6.88 1.99
C ARG A 42 -11.41 -5.46 2.28
N PHE A 43 -10.92 -4.74 1.28
CA PHE A 43 -10.57 -3.32 1.46
C PHE A 43 -11.79 -2.43 1.72
N LEU A 44 -12.89 -2.68 1.00
CA LEU A 44 -14.16 -1.98 1.23
C LEU A 44 -14.71 -2.29 2.63
N ASP A 45 -14.70 -3.57 3.03
CA ASP A 45 -15.11 -4.02 4.36
C ASP A 45 -14.26 -3.37 5.46
N PHE A 46 -12.96 -3.24 5.27
CA PHE A 46 -12.06 -2.56 6.20
C PHE A 46 -12.43 -1.08 6.39
N SER A 47 -12.70 -0.38 5.29
CA SER A 47 -13.11 1.02 5.34
C SER A 47 -14.50 1.19 5.96
N ALA A 48 -15.42 0.26 5.69
CA ALA A 48 -16.76 0.23 6.29
C ALA A 48 -16.71 -0.05 7.79
N ALA A 49 -15.85 -0.99 8.23
CA ALA A 49 -15.63 -1.26 9.65
C ALA A 49 -15.10 -0.01 10.36
N TYR A 50 -14.15 0.70 9.75
CA TYR A 50 -13.63 1.95 10.30
C TYR A 50 -14.66 3.09 10.32
N GLN A 51 -15.55 3.16 9.33
CA GLN A 51 -16.70 4.09 9.33
C GLN A 51 -17.66 3.80 10.48
N ALA A 52 -17.93 2.52 10.76
CA ALA A 52 -18.87 2.11 11.81
C ALA A 52 -18.39 2.49 13.22
N LEU A 53 -17.07 2.45 13.46
CA LEU A 53 -16.48 2.86 14.74
C LEU A 53 -16.65 4.36 15.04
N ASP A 54 -16.82 5.20 14.02
CA ASP A 54 -16.98 6.65 14.19
C ASP A 54 -17.76 7.29 13.01
N PRO A 55 -19.09 7.45 13.14
CA PRO A 55 -19.94 8.01 12.09
C PRO A 55 -19.86 9.55 11.97
N SER A 56 -18.95 10.22 12.67
CA SER A 56 -18.90 11.70 12.71
C SER A 56 -18.52 12.37 11.39
N ARG A 57 -18.00 11.60 10.43
CA ARG A 57 -17.56 12.03 9.09
C ARG A 57 -17.59 10.86 8.11
N PRO A 58 -17.66 11.11 6.79
CA PRO A 58 -17.61 10.06 5.78
C PRO A 58 -16.18 9.50 5.62
N VAL A 59 -16.09 8.18 5.53
CA VAL A 59 -14.91 7.41 5.10
C VAL A 59 -15.21 6.84 3.73
N VAL A 60 -14.49 7.31 2.72
CA VAL A 60 -14.73 6.97 1.32
C VAL A 60 -13.58 6.12 0.79
N PRO A 61 -13.77 4.80 0.61
CA PRO A 61 -12.77 3.94 0.01
C PRO A 61 -12.62 4.22 -1.47
N CYS A 62 -11.39 4.42 -1.91
CA CYS A 62 -11.00 4.67 -3.29
C CYS A 62 -9.86 3.74 -3.68
N PHE A 63 -9.66 3.55 -4.98
CA PHE A 63 -8.55 2.80 -5.53
C PHE A 63 -7.75 3.65 -6.52
N LEU A 64 -6.44 3.48 -6.47
CA LEU A 64 -5.52 4.13 -7.40
C LEU A 64 -5.68 3.58 -8.82
N GLU A 65 -5.78 2.24 -8.96
CA GLU A 65 -5.87 1.58 -10.25
C GLU A 65 -6.62 0.23 -10.16
N LEU A 66 -6.79 -0.44 -11.31
CA LEU A 66 -7.32 -1.81 -11.48
C LEU A 66 -8.80 -2.02 -11.14
N THR A 67 -9.37 -1.25 -10.22
CA THR A 67 -10.75 -1.39 -9.78
C THR A 67 -11.32 -0.06 -9.28
N GLY A 68 -12.63 -0.03 -9.02
CA GLY A 68 -13.36 1.16 -8.58
C GLY A 68 -13.98 1.01 -7.18
N PRO A 69 -14.32 2.15 -6.54
CA PRO A 69 -14.33 3.50 -7.13
C PRO A 69 -12.93 4.15 -7.20
N THR A 70 -12.72 5.01 -8.19
CA THR A 70 -11.50 5.80 -8.38
C THR A 70 -11.40 6.93 -7.34
N ILE A 71 -10.20 7.48 -7.17
CA ILE A 71 -9.97 8.65 -6.30
C ILE A 71 -10.86 9.83 -6.72
N GLN A 72 -10.98 10.08 -8.02
CA GLN A 72 -11.81 11.16 -8.56
C GLN A 72 -13.30 10.96 -8.23
N GLU A 73 -13.83 9.75 -8.41
CA GLU A 73 -15.23 9.44 -8.07
C GLU A 73 -15.51 9.63 -6.56
N GLY A 74 -14.57 9.22 -5.70
CA GLY A 74 -14.69 9.44 -4.26
C GLY A 74 -14.68 10.92 -3.86
N ILE A 75 -13.84 11.73 -4.53
CA ILE A 75 -13.82 13.19 -4.35
C ILE A 75 -15.16 13.79 -4.78
N GLU A 76 -15.66 13.44 -5.96
CA GLU A 76 -16.93 13.94 -6.50
C GLU A 76 -18.11 13.62 -5.58
N GLN A 77 -18.14 12.41 -5.00
CA GLN A 77 -19.15 12.02 -4.02
C GLN A 77 -19.18 12.94 -2.79
N CYS A 78 -18.01 13.36 -2.31
CA CYS A 78 -17.91 14.26 -1.16
C CYS A 78 -18.19 15.72 -1.53
N VAL A 79 -17.74 16.16 -2.70
CA VAL A 79 -18.01 17.52 -3.21
C VAL A 79 -19.50 17.74 -3.38
N ALA A 80 -20.23 16.74 -3.88
CA ALA A 80 -21.69 16.76 -4.00
C ALA A 80 -22.41 16.90 -2.64
N GLN A 81 -21.77 16.49 -1.54
CA GLN A 81 -22.27 16.67 -0.17
C GLN A 81 -21.83 17.98 0.47
N GLY A 82 -21.13 18.85 -0.26
CA GLY A 82 -20.70 20.17 0.23
C GLY A 82 -19.31 20.20 0.87
N TYR A 83 -18.58 19.08 0.90
CA TYR A 83 -17.23 19.05 1.46
C TYR A 83 -16.21 19.73 0.53
N ARG A 84 -15.22 20.41 1.13
CA ARG A 84 -14.14 21.13 0.42
C ARG A 84 -12.75 20.82 0.95
N GLU A 85 -12.65 20.18 2.12
CA GLU A 85 -11.37 19.79 2.70
C GLU A 85 -11.38 18.29 3.00
N PHE A 86 -10.25 17.62 2.78
CA PHE A 86 -10.14 16.16 2.80
C PHE A 86 -8.91 15.71 3.57
N SER A 87 -9.06 14.70 4.42
CA SER A 87 -7.95 13.83 4.83
C SER A 87 -7.79 12.75 3.76
N VAL A 88 -6.55 12.48 3.34
CA VAL A 88 -6.26 11.45 2.35
C VAL A 88 -5.21 10.51 2.92
N LEU A 89 -5.52 9.22 2.98
CA LEU A 89 -4.61 8.19 3.50
C LEU A 89 -4.50 7.03 2.53
N ALA A 90 -3.27 6.76 2.07
CA ALA A 90 -2.98 5.53 1.35
C ALA A 90 -2.86 4.36 2.35
N ILE A 91 -3.76 3.38 2.22
CA ILE A 91 -3.79 2.18 3.07
C ILE A 91 -2.78 1.18 2.52
N LEU A 92 -1.51 1.49 2.77
CA LEU A 92 -0.35 0.75 2.30
C LEU A 92 0.60 0.50 3.47
N LEU A 93 1.25 -0.66 3.46
CA LEU A 93 2.23 -1.04 4.49
C LEU A 93 3.49 -0.19 4.40
N PHE A 94 4.01 0.07 3.20
CA PHE A 94 5.22 0.86 3.00
C PHE A 94 5.02 1.95 1.95
N ALA A 95 5.75 3.06 2.10
CA ALA A 95 5.80 4.11 1.10
C ALA A 95 6.60 3.62 -0.12
N ALA A 96 5.92 3.41 -1.24
CA ALA A 96 6.54 3.15 -2.54
C ALA A 96 6.18 4.27 -3.52
N ARG A 97 6.67 4.17 -4.77
CA ARG A 97 6.36 5.10 -5.88
C ARG A 97 4.88 5.53 -5.90
N HIS A 98 3.96 4.59 -5.70
CA HIS A 98 2.52 4.84 -5.83
C HIS A 98 1.95 5.77 -4.74
N ASN A 99 2.55 5.79 -3.54
CA ASN A 99 2.20 6.76 -2.50
C ASN A 99 2.88 8.11 -2.77
N LYS A 100 4.16 8.08 -3.16
CA LYS A 100 5.00 9.27 -3.29
C LYS A 100 4.70 10.11 -4.54
N PHE A 101 4.10 9.52 -5.59
CA PHE A 101 3.91 10.17 -6.89
C PHE A 101 2.50 9.97 -7.47
N ASP A 102 1.99 8.75 -7.50
CA ASP A 102 0.76 8.48 -8.28
C ASP A 102 -0.49 9.01 -7.58
N VAL A 103 -0.62 8.81 -6.26
CA VAL A 103 -1.73 9.40 -5.49
C VAL A 103 -1.68 10.93 -5.54
N THR A 104 -0.50 11.53 -5.39
CA THR A 104 -0.35 12.99 -5.43
C THR A 104 -0.74 13.55 -6.79
N ASN A 105 -0.39 12.87 -7.89
CA ASN A 105 -0.81 13.27 -9.24
C ASN A 105 -2.33 13.24 -9.41
N GLU A 106 -3.01 12.23 -8.89
CA GLU A 106 -4.48 12.18 -8.93
C GLU A 106 -5.12 13.32 -8.11
N LEU A 107 -4.53 13.67 -6.97
CA LEU A 107 -4.97 14.83 -6.18
C LEU A 107 -4.70 16.16 -6.89
N ASP A 108 -3.59 16.29 -7.62
CA ASP A 108 -3.28 17.49 -8.39
C ASP A 108 -4.24 17.67 -9.58
N ARG A 109 -4.57 16.58 -10.29
CA ARG A 109 -5.64 16.60 -11.31
C ARG A 109 -6.98 17.02 -10.72
N ALA A 110 -7.30 16.57 -9.51
CA ALA A 110 -8.52 17.00 -8.82
C ALA A 110 -8.49 18.49 -8.46
N ARG A 111 -7.33 19.04 -8.08
CA ARG A 111 -7.14 20.49 -7.81
C ARG A 111 -7.28 21.33 -9.08
N GLU A 112 -6.83 20.84 -10.23
CA GLU A 112 -7.04 21.53 -11.51
C GLU A 112 -8.54 21.65 -11.85
N ARG A 113 -9.33 20.62 -11.55
CA ARG A 113 -10.79 20.63 -11.76
C ARG A 113 -11.53 21.45 -10.70
N TYR A 114 -11.07 21.42 -9.45
CA TYR A 114 -11.70 22.09 -8.31
C TYR A 114 -10.64 22.86 -7.48
N PRO A 115 -10.28 24.09 -7.89
CA PRO A 115 -9.20 24.86 -7.27
C PRO A 115 -9.42 25.20 -5.79
N GLU A 116 -10.66 25.14 -5.31
CA GLU A 116 -11.01 25.42 -3.92
C GLU A 116 -10.79 24.25 -2.96
N LEU A 117 -10.54 23.03 -3.47
CA LEU A 117 -10.39 21.85 -2.62
C LEU A 117 -9.03 21.82 -1.92
N LYS A 118 -9.04 21.48 -0.63
CA LYS A 118 -7.81 21.24 0.14
C LYS A 118 -7.66 19.77 0.47
N PHE A 119 -6.50 19.23 0.13
CA PHE A 119 -6.13 17.84 0.44
C PHE A 119 -5.00 17.82 1.46
N HIS A 120 -5.22 17.08 2.55
CA HIS A 120 -4.21 16.81 3.56
C HIS A 120 -3.81 15.34 3.42
N TYR A 121 -2.62 15.12 2.87
CA TYR A 121 -2.12 13.79 2.61
C TYR A 121 -1.29 13.27 3.78
N GLY A 122 -1.72 12.14 4.35
CA GLY A 122 -1.03 11.51 5.47
C GLY A 122 -0.04 10.44 5.04
N ARG A 123 0.80 10.04 5.99
CA ARG A 123 1.79 8.97 5.79
C ARG A 123 1.12 7.59 5.76
N PRO A 124 1.74 6.59 5.09
CA PRO A 124 1.26 5.21 5.13
C PRO A 124 1.41 4.60 6.52
N PHE A 125 0.97 3.35 6.69
CA PHE A 125 1.11 2.63 7.97
C PHE A 125 2.57 2.52 8.40
N GLY A 126 3.45 2.13 7.49
CA GLY A 126 4.89 2.03 7.73
C GLY A 126 5.25 0.91 8.70
N VAL A 127 6.45 1.01 9.26
CA VAL A 127 6.87 0.17 10.40
C VAL A 127 6.23 0.73 11.66
N ALA A 128 5.25 0.00 12.21
CA ALA A 128 4.42 0.45 13.32
C ALA A 128 4.35 -0.63 14.43
N PRO A 129 4.40 -0.26 15.72
CA PRO A 129 4.27 -1.18 16.85
C PRO A 129 3.01 -2.05 16.78
N GLU A 130 1.89 -1.48 16.34
CA GLU A 130 0.60 -2.17 16.24
C GLU A 130 0.67 -3.38 15.31
N ILE A 131 1.40 -3.25 14.19
CA ILE A 131 1.60 -4.34 13.24
C ILE A 131 2.57 -5.38 13.81
N LEU A 132 3.59 -4.94 14.55
CA LEU A 132 4.54 -5.84 15.20
C LEU A 132 3.82 -6.70 16.25
N ASP A 133 3.00 -6.08 17.09
CA ASP A 133 2.23 -6.76 18.13
C ASP A 133 1.18 -7.71 17.54
N LEU A 134 0.53 -7.33 16.43
CA LEU A 134 -0.33 -8.23 15.67
C LEU A 134 0.41 -9.51 15.26
N TRP A 135 1.58 -9.39 14.62
CA TRP A 135 2.34 -10.57 14.19
C TRP A 135 2.90 -11.38 15.35
N ARG A 136 3.35 -10.73 16.43
CA ARG A 136 3.82 -11.41 17.65
C ARG A 136 2.70 -12.25 18.27
N SER A 137 1.51 -11.69 18.42
CA SER A 137 0.33 -12.41 18.94
C SER A 137 -0.02 -13.61 18.05
N ARG A 138 0.02 -13.46 16.72
CA ARG A 138 -0.24 -14.57 15.81
C ARG A 138 0.81 -15.67 15.90
N LEU A 139 2.09 -15.32 15.98
CA LEU A 139 3.18 -16.28 16.14
C LEU A 139 3.09 -17.03 17.47
N GLU A 140 2.69 -16.36 18.54
CA GLU A 140 2.46 -17.00 19.84
C GLU A 140 1.35 -18.05 19.79
N GLN A 141 0.26 -17.81 19.05
CA GLN A 141 -0.78 -18.83 18.82
C GLN A 141 -0.21 -20.10 18.19
N LEU A 142 0.83 -19.98 17.35
CA LEU A 142 1.45 -21.10 16.64
C LEU A 142 2.34 -21.99 17.51
N ASP A 143 2.61 -21.61 18.76
CA ASP A 143 3.32 -22.46 19.73
C ASP A 143 2.40 -23.51 20.36
N GLY A 144 1.08 -23.26 20.36
CA GLY A 144 0.10 -24.16 20.96
C GLY A 144 0.01 -25.51 20.26
N PRO A 145 -0.39 -26.58 20.98
CA PRO A 145 -0.40 -27.95 20.45
C PRO A 145 -1.34 -28.15 19.24
N ARG A 146 -2.34 -27.27 19.08
CA ARG A 146 -3.22 -27.25 17.90
C ARG A 146 -2.46 -26.98 16.60
N PHE A 147 -1.44 -26.12 16.65
CA PHE A 147 -0.69 -25.66 15.47
C PHE A 147 0.76 -26.16 15.46
N ASN A 148 1.21 -26.76 16.56
CA ASN A 148 2.52 -27.38 16.72
C ASN A 148 2.40 -28.72 17.49
N PRO A 149 1.75 -29.74 16.89
CA PRO A 149 1.49 -31.02 17.57
C PRO A 149 2.77 -31.76 17.96
N GLU A 150 3.83 -31.60 17.17
CA GLU A 150 5.15 -32.20 17.42
C GLU A 150 6.00 -31.39 18.43
N GLN A 151 5.47 -30.28 18.97
CA GLN A 151 6.14 -29.41 19.93
C GLN A 151 7.53 -28.96 19.46
N ILE A 152 7.68 -28.70 18.15
CA ILE A 152 8.94 -28.25 17.55
C ILE A 152 9.31 -26.90 18.20
N PRO A 153 10.48 -26.79 18.85
CA PRO A 153 10.85 -25.56 19.54
C PRO A 153 11.15 -24.45 18.54
N ARG A 154 10.97 -23.19 18.97
CA ARG A 154 11.28 -22.02 18.15
C ARG A 154 12.74 -22.03 17.65
N SER A 155 13.68 -22.54 18.44
CA SER A 155 15.10 -22.68 18.07
C SER A 155 15.38 -23.66 16.91
N GLN A 156 14.40 -24.45 16.48
CA GLN A 156 14.43 -25.31 15.29
C GLN A 156 13.42 -24.87 14.23
N THR A 157 12.87 -23.67 14.37
CA THR A 157 11.85 -23.10 13.49
C THR A 157 12.39 -21.85 12.81
N VAL A 158 12.24 -21.78 11.50
CA VAL A 158 12.60 -20.61 10.68
C VAL A 158 11.35 -19.82 10.32
N LEU A 159 11.40 -18.51 10.48
CA LEU A 159 10.39 -17.61 9.93
C LEU A 159 10.72 -17.28 8.48
N LEU A 160 9.77 -17.44 7.57
CA LEU A 160 9.87 -16.99 6.19
C LEU A 160 8.94 -15.80 5.99
N PHE A 161 9.49 -14.59 6.08
CA PHE A 161 8.77 -13.33 5.92
C PHE A 161 8.65 -12.98 4.43
N VAL A 162 7.42 -12.89 3.93
CA VAL A 162 7.14 -12.72 2.50
C VAL A 162 6.51 -11.36 2.24
N GLY A 163 7.27 -10.43 1.66
CA GLY A 163 6.77 -9.15 1.20
C GLY A 163 6.25 -9.20 -0.24
N ARG A 164 5.50 -8.17 -0.66
CA ARG A 164 5.18 -7.94 -2.08
C ARG A 164 6.45 -7.67 -2.90
N GLY A 165 7.33 -6.83 -2.35
CA GLY A 165 8.43 -6.22 -3.08
C GLY A 165 7.99 -4.95 -3.81
N SER A 166 8.94 -4.04 -3.99
CA SER A 166 8.75 -2.72 -4.59
C SER A 166 9.91 -2.37 -5.53
N SER A 167 9.64 -1.45 -6.47
CA SER A 167 10.69 -0.76 -7.24
C SER A 167 11.34 0.40 -6.45
N ASP A 168 10.86 0.64 -5.23
CA ASP A 168 11.47 1.56 -4.27
C ASP A 168 12.34 0.76 -3.28
N PRO A 169 13.67 0.94 -3.28
CA PRO A 169 14.57 0.31 -2.32
C PRO A 169 14.23 0.62 -0.86
N ASP A 170 13.68 1.80 -0.55
CA ASP A 170 13.30 2.16 0.84
C ASP A 170 12.22 1.22 1.36
N ALA A 171 11.18 0.97 0.56
CA ALA A 171 10.09 0.06 0.91
C ALA A 171 10.58 -1.39 1.10
N ASN A 172 11.56 -1.80 0.30
CA ASN A 172 12.18 -3.11 0.44
C ASN A 172 13.01 -3.17 1.74
N GLY A 173 13.76 -2.11 2.04
CA GLY A 173 14.52 -1.97 3.30
C GLY A 173 13.62 -2.00 4.54
N ASP A 174 12.46 -1.34 4.51
CA ASP A 174 11.49 -1.40 5.60
C ASP A 174 10.87 -2.79 5.78
N THR A 175 10.76 -3.60 4.71
CA THR A 175 10.37 -5.01 4.81
C THR A 175 11.41 -5.80 5.63
N TYR A 176 12.70 -5.62 5.34
CA TYR A 176 13.78 -6.24 6.12
C TYR A 176 13.83 -5.72 7.56
N LYS A 177 13.62 -4.41 7.76
CA LYS A 177 13.55 -3.81 9.12
C LYS A 177 12.43 -4.47 9.93
N MET A 178 11.25 -4.60 9.35
CA MET A 178 10.10 -5.22 10.02
C MET A 178 10.35 -6.70 10.35
N ALA A 179 10.88 -7.46 9.38
CA ALA A 179 11.23 -8.86 9.57
C ALA A 179 12.28 -9.02 10.69
N ARG A 180 13.29 -8.14 10.71
CA ARG A 180 14.33 -8.14 11.76
C ARG A 180 13.73 -7.84 13.12
N MET A 181 12.93 -6.77 13.25
CA MET A 181 12.28 -6.40 14.50
C MET A 181 11.37 -7.51 15.05
N LEU A 182 10.66 -8.23 14.17
CA LEU A 182 9.82 -9.37 14.56
C LEU A 182 10.64 -10.55 15.09
N TRP A 183 11.85 -10.75 14.58
CA TRP A 183 12.73 -11.83 15.01
C TRP A 183 13.49 -11.54 16.30
N GLU A 184 13.86 -10.29 16.57
CA GLU A 184 14.61 -9.93 17.78
C GLU A 184 13.88 -10.39 19.06
N GLY A 185 14.57 -11.18 19.89
CA GLY A 185 13.99 -11.70 21.14
C GLY A 185 12.89 -12.76 20.97
N SER A 186 12.60 -13.20 19.74
CA SER A 186 11.52 -14.15 19.46
C SER A 186 11.85 -15.61 19.79
N GLY A 187 13.14 -15.95 19.87
CA GLY A 187 13.62 -17.32 20.07
C GLY A 187 13.56 -18.22 18.82
N TYR A 188 13.08 -17.70 17.67
CA TYR A 188 13.15 -18.42 16.40
C TYR A 188 14.60 -18.57 15.90
N GLN A 189 14.90 -19.68 15.23
CA GLN A 189 16.26 -20.00 14.77
C GLN A 189 16.85 -18.88 13.89
N THR A 190 16.05 -18.40 12.93
CA THR A 190 16.36 -17.23 12.09
C THR A 190 15.07 -16.69 11.46
N VAL A 191 15.18 -15.55 10.80
CA VAL A 191 14.18 -15.03 9.85
C VAL A 191 14.81 -14.88 8.47
N GLU A 192 14.20 -15.49 7.47
CA GLU A 192 14.51 -15.28 6.06
C GLU A 192 13.45 -14.38 5.44
N THR A 193 13.90 -13.41 4.63
CA THR A 193 13.02 -12.45 3.97
C THR A 193 13.10 -12.62 2.47
N CYS A 194 11.93 -12.72 1.83
CA CYS A 194 11.82 -12.86 0.39
C CYS A 194 10.58 -12.10 -0.12
N PHE A 195 10.41 -12.10 -1.44
CA PHE A 195 9.39 -11.32 -2.10
C PHE A 195 8.65 -12.14 -3.15
N ILE A 196 7.35 -11.91 -3.28
CA ILE A 196 6.52 -12.61 -4.27
C ILE A 196 6.44 -11.89 -5.62
N GLY A 197 6.78 -10.59 -5.68
CA GLY A 197 6.35 -9.67 -6.74
C GLY A 197 7.44 -8.91 -7.51
N ILE A 198 7.96 -7.80 -7.00
CA ILE A 198 8.74 -6.84 -7.82
C ILE A 198 10.26 -6.97 -7.64
N THR A 199 10.70 -7.37 -6.45
CA THR A 199 12.12 -7.39 -6.06
C THR A 199 12.56 -8.81 -5.73
N HIS A 200 13.86 -8.98 -5.53
CA HIS A 200 14.53 -10.24 -5.19
C HIS A 200 15.07 -10.22 -3.76
N PRO A 201 15.28 -11.38 -3.10
CA PRO A 201 15.09 -12.75 -3.61
C PRO A 201 13.60 -13.15 -3.70
N ARG A 202 13.26 -14.03 -4.67
CA ARG A 202 11.89 -14.54 -4.84
C ARG A 202 11.50 -15.60 -3.82
N LEU A 203 10.20 -15.89 -3.70
CA LEU A 203 9.65 -16.82 -2.71
C LEU A 203 10.33 -18.21 -2.74
N GLU A 204 10.53 -18.76 -3.92
CA GLU A 204 11.16 -20.07 -4.13
C GLU A 204 12.60 -20.07 -3.59
N GLU A 205 13.34 -18.99 -3.84
CA GLU A 205 14.68 -18.78 -3.30
C GLU A 205 14.65 -18.54 -1.78
N GLY A 206 13.60 -17.89 -1.26
CA GLY A 206 13.34 -17.74 0.16
C GLY A 206 13.21 -19.09 0.87
N PHE A 207 12.42 -20.02 0.31
CA PHE A 207 12.33 -21.39 0.83
C PHE A 207 13.66 -22.14 0.74
N ARG A 208 14.38 -22.02 -0.38
CA ARG A 208 15.71 -22.63 -0.52
C ARG A 208 16.66 -22.14 0.57
N ARG A 209 16.71 -20.83 0.82
CA ARG A 209 17.54 -20.21 1.86
C ARG A 209 17.11 -20.63 3.27
N ALA A 210 15.80 -20.63 3.56
CA ALA A 210 15.27 -21.08 4.85
C ALA A 210 15.69 -22.52 5.19
N ARG A 211 15.72 -23.41 4.20
CA ARG A 211 16.18 -24.80 4.37
C ARG A 211 17.67 -24.95 4.67
N LEU A 212 18.52 -23.97 4.33
CA LEU A 212 19.96 -24.05 4.63
C LEU A 212 20.26 -24.10 6.13
N TYR A 213 19.33 -23.61 6.96
CA TYR A 213 19.39 -23.70 8.42
C TYR A 213 19.00 -25.07 8.98
N GLN A 214 18.63 -26.02 8.10
CA GLN A 214 18.14 -27.36 8.45
C GLN A 214 17.01 -27.34 9.50
N PRO A 215 15.97 -26.50 9.31
CA PRO A 215 14.91 -26.38 10.29
C PRO A 215 14.04 -27.63 10.34
N LYS A 216 13.39 -27.85 11.48
CA LYS A 216 12.28 -28.82 11.60
C LYS A 216 10.94 -28.21 11.20
N ARG A 217 10.84 -26.89 11.26
CA ARG A 217 9.62 -26.15 10.90
C ARG A 217 9.93 -24.85 10.18
N ILE A 218 9.14 -24.52 9.16
CA ILE A 218 9.13 -23.20 8.51
C ILE A 218 7.76 -22.59 8.72
N ILE A 219 7.70 -21.38 9.29
CA ILE A 219 6.47 -20.59 9.38
C ILE A 219 6.53 -19.51 8.31
N VAL A 220 5.61 -19.55 7.36
CA VAL A 220 5.47 -18.57 6.27
C VAL A 220 4.55 -17.44 6.73
N LEU A 221 5.04 -16.20 6.64
CA LEU A 221 4.33 -14.97 7.01
C LEU A 221 4.10 -14.09 5.77
N PRO A 222 2.91 -14.15 5.15
CA PRO A 222 2.53 -13.21 4.12
C PRO A 222 2.31 -11.81 4.73
N TYR A 223 3.25 -10.90 4.52
CA TYR A 223 3.16 -9.52 5.01
C TYR A 223 2.27 -8.66 4.10
N PHE A 224 0.97 -8.90 4.18
CA PHE A 224 -0.08 -8.27 3.37
C PHE A 224 -1.26 -7.84 4.25
N LEU A 225 -1.91 -6.73 3.87
CA LEU A 225 -3.12 -6.25 4.54
C LEU A 225 -4.33 -7.12 4.21
N PHE A 226 -4.52 -7.46 2.93
CA PHE A 226 -5.70 -8.17 2.46
C PHE A 226 -5.32 -9.32 1.53
N THR A 227 -6.25 -10.26 1.37
CA THR A 227 -6.12 -11.36 0.43
C THR A 227 -6.05 -10.87 -1.02
N GLY A 228 -5.68 -11.76 -1.92
CA GLY A 228 -5.66 -11.49 -3.35
C GLY A 228 -4.79 -12.48 -4.11
N VAL A 229 -4.53 -12.18 -5.40
CA VAL A 229 -3.78 -13.06 -6.30
C VAL A 229 -2.41 -13.47 -5.73
N LEU A 230 -1.67 -12.52 -5.15
CA LEU A 230 -0.33 -12.77 -4.61
C LEU A 230 -0.36 -13.63 -3.34
N VAL A 231 -1.28 -13.37 -2.43
CA VAL A 231 -1.43 -14.18 -1.20
C VAL A 231 -1.84 -15.61 -1.55
N LYS A 232 -2.79 -15.78 -2.49
CA LYS A 232 -3.18 -17.09 -3.03
C LYS A 232 -1.99 -17.83 -3.66
N LYS A 233 -1.11 -17.12 -4.37
CA LYS A 233 0.14 -17.68 -4.91
C LYS A 233 1.07 -18.15 -3.79
N ILE A 234 1.26 -17.36 -2.72
CA ILE A 234 2.10 -17.74 -1.58
C ILE A 234 1.58 -19.04 -0.95
N PHE A 235 0.27 -19.16 -0.72
CA PHE A 235 -0.32 -20.38 -0.17
C PHE A 235 -0.10 -21.60 -1.05
N ARG A 236 -0.26 -21.45 -2.38
CA ARG A 236 -0.01 -22.54 -3.32
C ARG A 236 1.45 -22.99 -3.27
N VAL A 237 2.40 -22.06 -3.37
CA VAL A 237 3.83 -22.40 -3.32
C VAL A 237 4.21 -23.02 -1.97
N ALA A 238 3.67 -22.52 -0.86
CA ALA A 238 3.92 -23.11 0.46
C ALA A 238 3.43 -24.57 0.54
N ALA A 239 2.27 -24.88 -0.03
CA ALA A 239 1.75 -26.25 -0.09
C ALA A 239 2.61 -27.16 -0.99
N GLU A 240 3.06 -26.65 -2.14
CA GLU A 240 3.99 -27.37 -3.02
C GLU A 240 5.32 -27.69 -2.30
N GLN A 241 5.82 -26.75 -1.49
CA GLN A 241 7.03 -26.97 -0.69
C GLN A 241 6.82 -28.00 0.44
N GLU A 242 5.63 -28.06 1.02
CA GLU A 242 5.28 -29.04 2.05
C GLU A 242 5.24 -30.46 1.46
N GLU A 243 4.66 -30.62 0.27
CA GLU A 243 4.65 -31.89 -0.46
C GLU A 243 6.06 -32.33 -0.89
N GLN A 244 6.89 -31.38 -1.33
CA GLN A 244 8.24 -31.68 -1.80
C GLN A 244 9.22 -32.01 -0.65
N TYR A 245 8.99 -31.49 0.56
CA TYR A 245 9.89 -31.63 1.71
C TYR A 245 9.13 -32.08 2.97
N PRO A 246 8.64 -33.33 3.01
CA PRO A 246 7.78 -33.82 4.10
C PRO A 246 8.47 -33.89 5.47
N ASP A 247 9.81 -33.86 5.51
CA ASP A 247 10.59 -33.86 6.76
C ASP A 247 10.62 -32.48 7.46
N VAL A 248 10.07 -31.44 6.83
CA VAL A 248 9.99 -30.08 7.37
C VAL A 248 8.53 -29.67 7.47
N SER A 249 8.05 -29.43 8.70
CA SER A 249 6.71 -28.91 8.92
C SER A 249 6.57 -27.50 8.33
N ILE A 250 5.61 -27.27 7.43
CA ILE A 250 5.36 -25.94 6.86
C ILE A 250 4.02 -25.40 7.34
N ALA A 251 4.07 -24.30 8.08
CA ALA A 251 2.87 -23.59 8.54
C ALA A 251 2.76 -22.25 7.80
N CYS A 252 1.67 -22.00 7.09
CA CYS A 252 1.42 -20.70 6.48
C CYS A 252 0.33 -19.93 7.22
N LEU A 253 0.71 -18.77 7.76
CA LEU A 253 -0.19 -17.82 8.39
C LEU A 253 -1.05 -17.09 7.34
N PRO A 254 -2.30 -16.70 7.67
CA PRO A 254 -3.07 -15.81 6.82
C PRO A 254 -2.47 -14.39 6.82
N GLU A 255 -2.85 -13.60 5.82
CA GLU A 255 -2.66 -12.15 5.78
C GLU A 255 -3.28 -11.44 6.99
N MET A 256 -2.96 -10.16 7.21
CA MET A 256 -3.43 -9.42 8.40
C MET A 256 -4.96 -9.34 8.45
N ASP A 257 -5.61 -9.04 7.33
CA ASP A 257 -7.05 -8.79 7.24
C ASP A 257 -7.50 -7.67 8.20
N ILE A 258 -8.80 -7.53 8.45
CA ILE A 258 -9.35 -6.52 9.37
C ILE A 258 -8.98 -6.88 10.82
N GLN A 259 -8.16 -6.05 11.45
CA GLN A 259 -7.67 -6.25 12.82
C GLN A 259 -7.78 -4.95 13.63
N PRO A 260 -8.07 -5.04 14.94
CA PRO A 260 -8.12 -3.86 15.81
C PRO A 260 -6.87 -2.99 15.74
N GLN A 261 -5.70 -3.62 15.76
CA GLN A 261 -4.39 -2.96 15.64
C GLN A 261 -4.28 -2.09 14.38
N LEU A 262 -4.88 -2.53 13.27
CA LEU A 262 -4.85 -1.77 12.01
C LEU A 262 -5.87 -0.63 11.98
N LEU A 263 -7.00 -0.79 12.66
CA LEU A 263 -8.01 0.27 12.80
C LEU A 263 -7.52 1.36 13.75
N ASP A 264 -6.83 0.98 14.82
CA ASP A 264 -6.14 1.90 15.74
C ASP A 264 -5.03 2.67 15.03
N LEU A 265 -4.21 1.96 14.24
CA LEU A 265 -3.17 2.59 13.44
C LEU A 265 -3.75 3.55 12.39
N LEU A 266 -4.86 3.18 11.74
CA LEU A 266 -5.57 4.07 10.83
C LEU A 266 -6.07 5.33 11.56
N ARG A 267 -6.59 5.19 12.78
CA ARG A 267 -6.99 6.34 13.61
C ARG A 267 -5.82 7.26 13.92
N GLN A 268 -4.67 6.72 14.30
CA GLN A 268 -3.48 7.53 14.53
C GLN A 268 -3.06 8.30 13.27
N ARG A 269 -3.02 7.63 12.12
CA ARG A 269 -2.67 8.27 10.84
C ARG A 269 -3.67 9.34 10.43
N GLU A 270 -4.97 9.14 10.69
CA GLU A 270 -5.99 10.15 10.44
C GLU A 270 -5.80 11.37 11.33
N ILE A 271 -5.56 11.17 12.64
CA ILE A 271 -5.31 12.26 13.58
C ILE A 271 -4.07 13.05 13.17
N GLU A 272 -2.94 12.39 12.89
CA GLU A 272 -1.70 13.03 12.41
C GLU A 272 -1.96 13.91 11.18
N THR A 273 -2.78 13.41 10.25
CA THR A 273 -3.17 14.11 9.02
C THR A 273 -4.09 15.31 9.29
N GLN A 274 -4.95 15.21 10.30
CA GLN A 274 -5.82 16.31 10.72
C GLN A 274 -5.06 17.45 11.40
N VAL A 275 -4.07 17.11 12.23
CA VAL A 275 -3.27 18.12 12.98
C VAL A 275 -2.02 18.58 12.24
N GLY A 276 -1.74 18.05 11.04
CA GLY A 276 -0.58 18.42 10.24
C GLY A 276 0.77 17.92 10.79
N GLN A 277 0.75 16.89 11.63
CA GLN A 277 1.95 16.28 12.23
C GLN A 277 2.45 15.07 11.43
N VAL A 278 2.44 15.19 10.09
CA VAL A 278 2.84 14.10 9.20
C VAL A 278 4.36 14.12 9.04
N GLN A 279 5.04 13.25 9.79
CA GLN A 279 6.50 13.09 9.71
C GLN A 279 6.85 12.06 8.62
N MET A 280 7.34 12.54 7.47
CA MET A 280 7.85 11.72 6.36
C MET A 280 9.37 11.92 6.25
N ASN A 281 10.16 10.84 6.20
CA ASN A 281 11.62 10.92 6.09
C ASN A 281 12.11 11.22 4.65
N CYS A 282 11.48 12.17 3.96
CA CYS A 282 11.70 12.41 2.54
C CYS A 282 13.10 12.94 2.17
N GLU A 283 13.97 13.24 3.14
CA GLU A 283 15.31 13.80 2.90
C GLU A 283 16.20 12.91 2.03
N MET A 284 16.07 11.58 2.16
CA MET A 284 16.83 10.60 1.37
C MET A 284 16.00 9.94 0.26
N CYS A 285 14.77 10.41 0.03
CA CYS A 285 13.88 9.81 -0.96
C CYS A 285 14.42 10.07 -2.38
N LYS A 286 14.76 8.99 -3.11
CA LYS A 286 15.30 9.11 -4.48
C LYS A 286 14.43 9.93 -5.43
N PHE A 287 13.10 9.82 -5.30
CA PHE A 287 12.13 10.57 -6.11
C PHE A 287 12.18 12.09 -5.83
N ARG A 288 12.50 12.49 -4.58
CA ARG A 288 12.69 13.90 -4.25
C ARG A 288 13.97 14.43 -4.90
N LEU A 289 15.05 13.64 -4.89
CA LEU A 289 16.31 14.02 -5.50
C LEU A 289 16.17 14.19 -7.02
N ALA A 290 15.49 13.27 -7.70
CA ALA A 290 15.26 13.37 -9.14
C ALA A 290 14.35 14.54 -9.55
N ALA A 291 13.34 14.86 -8.74
CA ALA A 291 12.51 16.05 -8.96
C ALA A 291 13.32 17.36 -8.88
N LEU A 292 14.35 17.42 -8.01
CA LEU A 292 15.26 18.56 -7.93
C LEU A 292 16.21 18.63 -9.13
N GLU A 293 16.69 17.49 -9.62
CA GLU A 293 17.61 17.41 -10.78
C GLU A 293 16.92 17.74 -12.11
N SER A 294 15.63 17.43 -12.24
CA SER A 294 14.86 17.62 -13.48
C SER A 294 14.47 19.08 -13.76
N GLY A 295 14.81 20.02 -12.88
CA GLY A 295 14.48 21.44 -13.07
C GLY A 295 13.00 21.80 -12.87
N ASP A 296 12.14 20.84 -12.57
CA ASP A 296 10.72 21.02 -12.20
C ASP A 296 10.54 21.58 -10.76
N ALA A 297 11.50 22.39 -10.31
CA ALA A 297 11.56 22.98 -8.97
C ALA A 297 10.56 24.15 -8.76
N HIS A 298 9.45 24.18 -9.50
CA HIS A 298 8.36 25.12 -9.26
C HIS A 298 7.18 24.54 -8.45
N ASN A 299 7.20 23.25 -8.10
CA ASN A 299 6.23 22.64 -7.17
C ASN A 299 6.92 21.91 -5.99
N GLY A 300 7.97 22.54 -5.44
CA GLY A 300 8.43 22.15 -4.10
C GLY A 300 7.30 22.42 -3.10
N HIS A 301 6.55 21.38 -2.70
CA HIS A 301 5.64 21.42 -1.56
C HIS A 301 6.44 21.66 -0.27
N SER A 302 6.89 22.89 -0.07
CA SER A 302 7.16 23.42 1.25
C SER A 302 5.79 23.64 1.89
N HIS A 303 5.46 22.88 2.93
CA HIS A 303 4.43 23.28 3.88
C HIS A 303 4.95 24.54 4.60
N GLY A 304 4.73 25.69 3.96
CA GLY A 304 5.20 26.98 4.41
C GLY A 304 4.45 27.41 5.66
N HIS A 305 5.19 27.50 6.77
CA HIS A 305 4.79 28.30 7.91
C HIS A 305 4.64 29.76 7.46
N SER A 306 3.44 30.31 7.62
CA SER A 306 3.17 31.71 7.35
C SER A 306 3.85 32.59 8.40
N HIS A 307 5.05 33.08 8.10
CA HIS A 307 5.57 34.29 8.72
C HIS A 307 5.34 35.46 7.76
N GLY A 308 4.35 36.28 8.11
CA GLY A 308 4.05 37.50 7.38
C GLY A 308 5.21 38.49 7.52
N HIS A 309 5.89 38.74 6.40
CA HIS A 309 6.68 39.95 6.22
C HIS A 309 6.21 40.64 4.94
N SER A 310 5.49 41.73 5.15
CA SER A 310 5.11 42.69 4.12
C SER A 310 6.35 43.43 3.63
N HIS A 311 6.73 43.22 2.38
CA HIS A 311 7.49 44.20 1.62
C HIS A 311 6.86 44.32 0.23
N GLY A 312 6.15 45.42 0.04
CA GLY A 312 5.62 45.80 -1.25
C GLY A 312 6.75 46.31 -2.14
N HIS A 313 6.76 45.88 -3.39
CA HIS A 313 7.23 46.69 -4.51
C HIS A 313 6.39 46.39 -5.74
N SER A 314 5.71 47.42 -6.19
CA SER A 314 5.05 47.53 -7.48
C SER A 314 6.09 47.66 -8.58
N HIS A 315 5.97 46.87 -9.66
CA HIS A 315 6.33 47.32 -11.00
C HIS A 315 5.47 46.55 -12.00
N GLY A 316 4.58 47.28 -12.66
CA GLY A 316 3.84 46.79 -13.82
C GLY A 316 4.71 46.90 -15.08
N HIS A 317 4.54 45.96 -15.99
CA HIS A 317 4.65 46.22 -17.42
C HIS A 317 3.70 45.30 -18.17
N SER A 318 2.74 45.95 -18.82
CA SER A 318 1.87 45.42 -19.86
C SER A 318 2.64 45.24 -21.16
N HIS A 319 2.52 44.09 -21.81
CA HIS A 319 2.58 44.00 -23.27
C HIS A 319 1.62 42.91 -23.75
N GLY A 320 0.55 43.36 -24.39
CA GLY A 320 -0.33 42.50 -25.15
C GLY A 320 0.21 42.30 -26.56
N HIS A 321 0.00 41.11 -27.10
CA HIS A 321 -0.12 40.91 -28.55
C HIS A 321 -1.19 39.85 -28.81
N SER A 322 -2.28 40.32 -29.39
CA SER A 322 -3.31 39.53 -30.05
C SER A 322 -2.84 39.14 -31.45
N HIS A 323 -2.95 37.87 -31.82
CA HIS A 323 -3.19 37.47 -33.20
C HIS A 323 -4.08 36.22 -33.20
N GLY A 324 -5.33 36.42 -33.60
CA GLY A 324 -6.21 35.35 -34.00
C GLY A 324 -5.95 34.98 -35.45
N HIS A 325 -6.07 33.70 -35.78
CA HIS A 325 -6.54 33.27 -37.08
C HIS A 325 -7.44 32.04 -36.91
N SER A 326 -8.68 32.22 -37.34
CA SER A 326 -9.68 31.22 -37.63
C SER A 326 -9.40 30.54 -38.98
N HIS A 327 -10.16 29.46 -39.22
CA HIS A 327 -10.42 28.67 -40.44
C HIS A 327 -10.12 27.19 -40.13
N GLY A 328 -11.00 26.23 -40.37
CA GLY A 328 -12.25 26.17 -41.11
C GLY A 328 -12.42 24.69 -41.46
N HIS A 329 -13.53 24.09 -41.01
CA HIS A 329 -13.79 22.65 -41.16
C HIS A 329 -13.92 22.22 -42.62
N SER A 330 -13.52 20.98 -42.93
CA SER A 330 -14.30 20.16 -43.86
C SER A 330 -14.23 18.69 -43.46
N HIS A 331 -15.40 18.10 -43.28
CA HIS A 331 -15.63 16.67 -43.13
C HIS A 331 -15.77 16.05 -44.51
N GLY A 332 -15.04 14.98 -44.73
CA GLY A 332 -15.35 13.98 -45.74
C GLY A 332 -14.74 12.67 -45.28
N HIS A 333 -15.56 11.64 -45.12
CA HIS A 333 -15.42 10.43 -45.91
C HIS A 333 -16.56 9.45 -45.61
N ASN A 334 -17.13 8.99 -46.72
CA ASN A 334 -18.02 7.85 -46.84
C ASN A 334 -17.43 6.59 -46.20
N GLY A 335 -18.33 5.73 -45.74
CA GLY A 335 -18.01 4.58 -44.92
C GLY A 335 -17.26 3.46 -45.64
N HIS A 336 -16.75 2.56 -44.81
CA HIS A 336 -16.58 1.15 -45.14
C HIS A 336 -16.78 0.33 -43.87
N SER A 337 -17.73 -0.59 -43.94
CA SER A 337 -17.89 -1.72 -43.03
C SER A 337 -16.72 -2.69 -43.24
N HIS A 338 -16.02 -3.05 -42.17
CA HIS A 338 -15.30 -4.32 -42.09
C HIS A 338 -15.56 -4.94 -40.71
N GLY A 339 -16.40 -5.96 -40.71
CA GLY A 339 -16.45 -6.92 -39.62
C GLY A 339 -15.16 -7.73 -39.64
N HIS A 340 -14.42 -7.68 -38.54
CA HIS A 340 -13.38 -8.66 -38.24
C HIS A 340 -13.63 -9.19 -36.84
N SER A 341 -14.27 -10.37 -36.80
CA SER A 341 -14.17 -11.28 -35.69
C SER A 341 -12.74 -11.81 -35.64
N HIS A 342 -11.98 -11.43 -34.63
CA HIS A 342 -10.80 -12.18 -34.20
C HIS A 342 -10.93 -12.45 -32.71
N GLY A 343 -11.59 -13.58 -32.42
CA GLY A 343 -11.37 -14.28 -31.17
C GLY A 343 -9.99 -14.92 -31.21
N HIS A 344 -9.06 -14.37 -30.45
CA HIS A 344 -7.84 -15.04 -30.01
C HIS A 344 -7.41 -14.40 -28.68
N GLU A 345 -8.12 -14.71 -27.59
CA GLU A 345 -7.51 -14.57 -26.27
C GLU A 345 -6.56 -15.75 -26.06
N HIS A 346 -5.37 -15.63 -26.64
CA HIS A 346 -4.22 -16.33 -26.10
C HIS A 346 -3.94 -15.67 -24.75
N SER A 347 -4.28 -16.36 -23.67
CA SER A 347 -3.83 -16.03 -22.31
C SER A 347 -2.34 -16.30 -22.19
N HIS A 348 -1.53 -15.52 -22.89
CA HIS A 348 -0.14 -15.36 -22.49
C HIS A 348 -0.19 -14.72 -21.10
N ALA A 349 0.20 -15.49 -20.09
CA ALA A 349 0.49 -14.94 -18.78
C ALA A 349 1.40 -13.72 -19.00
N ALA A 350 0.95 -12.54 -18.59
CA ALA A 350 1.73 -11.32 -18.75
C ALA A 350 3.14 -11.57 -18.22
N GLU A 351 4.13 -11.40 -19.09
CA GLU A 351 5.53 -11.70 -18.79
C GLU A 351 5.97 -10.82 -17.60
N ASP A 352 6.46 -11.42 -16.50
CA ASP A 352 6.87 -10.66 -15.31
C ASP A 352 8.11 -9.83 -15.67
N PRO A 353 7.99 -8.48 -15.75
CA PRO A 353 9.10 -7.63 -16.16
C PRO A 353 10.27 -7.64 -15.18
N TYR A 354 10.09 -8.19 -13.97
CA TYR A 354 11.10 -8.26 -12.93
C TYR A 354 11.60 -9.68 -12.66
N ALA A 355 11.29 -10.65 -13.53
CA ALA A 355 11.68 -12.04 -13.36
C ALA A 355 13.22 -12.22 -13.38
N ASN A 356 13.91 -11.56 -14.31
CA ASN A 356 15.36 -11.67 -14.45
C ASN A 356 16.08 -10.74 -13.43
N PRO A 357 16.95 -11.27 -12.54
CA PRO A 357 17.63 -10.46 -11.52
C PRO A 357 18.56 -9.38 -12.08
N GLU A 358 19.30 -9.67 -13.16
CA GLU A 358 20.23 -8.70 -13.76
C GLU A 358 19.47 -7.52 -14.38
N GLN A 359 18.41 -7.82 -15.15
CA GLN A 359 17.54 -6.78 -15.70
C GLN A 359 16.83 -5.98 -14.60
N TYR A 360 16.42 -6.63 -13.51
CA TYR A 360 15.88 -5.94 -12.34
C TYR A 360 16.88 -4.92 -11.76
N HIS A 361 18.13 -5.32 -11.54
CA HIS A 361 19.17 -4.44 -10.99
C HIS A 361 19.50 -3.27 -11.92
N GLN A 362 19.45 -3.47 -13.24
CA GLN A 362 19.62 -2.38 -14.20
C GLN A 362 18.45 -1.39 -14.13
N ARG A 363 17.21 -1.89 -14.04
CA ARG A 363 16.00 -1.05 -14.02
C ARG A 363 15.82 -0.25 -12.73
N ILE A 364 16.16 -0.82 -11.57
CA ILE A 364 15.84 -0.22 -10.26
C ILE A 364 16.55 1.13 -10.01
N TRP A 365 17.73 1.30 -10.61
CA TRP A 365 18.54 2.52 -10.57
C TRP A 365 18.22 3.51 -11.70
N GLN A 366 17.45 3.08 -12.70
CA GLN A 366 17.06 3.93 -13.85
C GLN A 366 15.70 4.61 -13.67
N ALA A 367 14.98 4.29 -12.60
CA ALA A 367 13.75 5.01 -12.26
C ALA A 367 14.13 6.42 -11.76
N PRO A 368 13.66 7.52 -12.40
CA PRO A 368 13.78 8.85 -11.83
C PRO A 368 13.10 8.87 -10.45
#